data_AF-A0A7J4B8L8-F1
#
_entry.id   AF-A0A7J4B8L8-F1
#
_cell.length_a   1.000
_cell.length_b   1.000
_cell.length_c   1.000
_cell.angle_alpha   90.00
_cell.angle_beta   90.00
_cell.angle_gamma   90.00
#
_symmetry.space_group_name_H-M   'P 1'
#
loop_
_entity.id
_entity.type
_entity.pdbx_description
1 polymer ?
#
loop_
_entity_poly.entity_id
_entity_poly.type
_entity_poly.pdbx_seq_one_letter_code
_entity_poly.pdbx_strand_id
1 'polypeptide(L)'
;AVLLVTLAVLFGLMWVEVAGLNPSAQAENLAKSGLLIPGHRSNPKAFEVVLSKYIYPLAILSSIIVALITLVADIFGVYSSGMGILLAVGILQQFYAQITYERALEAYPLLKRLLGE
;
A
#
# COMPACT_ATOMS: atom_id res chain seq x y z
N ALA A 1 17.30 12.55 13.90
CA ALA A 1 17.49 11.40 12.97
C ALA A 1 17.03 10.08 13.61
N VAL A 2 17.70 9.57 14.65
CA VAL A 2 17.39 8.25 15.24
C VAL A 2 15.92 8.13 15.70
N LEU A 3 15.40 9.12 16.44
CA LEU A 3 13.99 9.15 16.89
C LEU A 3 12.98 9.11 15.73
N LEU A 4 13.28 9.81 14.62
CA LEU A 4 12.40 9.86 13.45
C LEU A 4 12.35 8.50 12.76
N VAL A 5 13.50 7.84 12.61
CA VAL A 5 13.60 6.50 12.00
C VAL A 5 12.90 5.46 12.86
N THR A 6 13.12 5.45 14.19
CA THR A 6 12.42 4.50 15.08
C THR A 6 10.91 4.71 15.05
N LEU A 7 10.45 5.97 15.11
CA LEU A 7 9.03 6.27 15.08
C LEU A 7 8.40 5.94 13.73
N ALA A 8 9.11 6.16 12.62
CA ALA A 8 8.66 5.78 11.26
C ALA A 8 8.54 4.27 11.06
N VAL A 9 9.47 3.48 11.63
CA VAL A 9 9.40 2.01 11.57
C VAL A 9 8.25 1.49 12.43
N LEU A 10 8.09 1.99 13.65
CA LEU A 10 6.97 1.63 14.52
C LEU A 10 5.63 1.98 13.87
N PHE A 11 5.53 3.18 13.30
CA PHE A 11 4.32 3.62 12.62
C PHE A 11 4.04 2.81 11.36
N GLY A 12 5.06 2.46 10.58
CA GLY A 12 4.89 1.60 9.40
C GLY A 12 4.38 0.21 9.75
N LEU A 13 4.90 -0.40 10.81
CA LEU A 13 4.42 -1.70 11.29
C LEU A 13 2.96 -1.63 11.79
N MET A 14 2.62 -0.60 12.57
CA MET A 14 1.23 -0.40 12.99
C MET A 14 0.31 -0.13 11.80
N TRP A 15 0.77 0.65 10.81
CA TRP A 15 -0.01 0.98 9.63
C TRP A 15 -0.37 -0.27 8.81
N VAL A 16 0.53 -1.25 8.72
CA VAL A 16 0.24 -2.53 8.06
C VAL A 16 -0.97 -3.23 8.69
N GLU A 17 -1.04 -3.26 10.02
CA GLU A 17 -2.16 -3.89 10.72
C GLU A 17 -3.44 -3.05 10.64
N VAL A 18 -3.34 -1.72 10.80
CA VAL A 18 -4.49 -0.79 10.77
C VAL A 18 -5.12 -0.70 9.38
N ALA A 19 -4.31 -0.68 8.33
CA ALA A 19 -4.78 -0.59 6.94
C ALA A 19 -5.31 -1.93 6.40
N GLY A 20 -5.31 -3.00 7.21
CA GLY A 20 -5.71 -4.33 6.76
C GLY A 20 -4.76 -4.91 5.71
N LEU A 21 -3.51 -4.42 5.66
CA LEU A 21 -2.46 -4.92 4.78
C LEU A 21 -1.74 -6.13 5.38
N ASN A 22 -2.29 -6.71 6.45
CA ASN A 22 -1.70 -7.88 7.07
C ASN A 22 -1.77 -9.10 6.14
N PRO A 23 -0.86 -10.08 6.31
CA PRO A 23 -0.75 -11.20 5.39
C PRO A 23 -2.01 -12.04 5.26
N SER A 24 -2.79 -12.14 6.34
CA SER A 24 -4.03 -12.90 6.39
C SER A 24 -5.15 -12.22 5.60
N ALA A 25 -5.41 -10.92 5.82
CA ALA A 25 -6.44 -10.19 5.08
C ALA A 25 -6.08 -10.09 3.60
N GLN A 26 -4.80 -9.87 3.27
CA GLN A 26 -4.36 -9.84 1.89
C GLN A 26 -4.48 -11.21 1.22
N ALA A 27 -4.11 -12.30 1.89
CA ALA A 27 -4.33 -13.66 1.38
C ALA A 27 -5.82 -13.95 1.14
N GLU A 28 -6.71 -13.51 2.03
CA GLU A 28 -8.15 -13.65 1.87
C GLU A 28 -8.68 -12.82 0.68
N ASN A 29 -8.23 -11.58 0.52
CA ASN A 29 -8.59 -10.71 -0.60
C ASN A 29 -8.14 -11.30 -1.95
N LEU A 30 -6.92 -11.83 -2.01
CA LEU A 30 -6.38 -12.49 -3.20
C LEU A 30 -7.16 -13.77 -3.54
N ALA A 31 -7.53 -14.56 -2.53
CA ALA A 31 -8.36 -15.75 -2.70
C ALA A 31 -9.78 -15.39 -3.20
N LYS A 32 -10.40 -14.34 -2.65
CA LYS A 32 -11.71 -13.82 -3.10
C LYS A 32 -11.67 -13.31 -4.53
N SER A 33 -10.53 -12.77 -4.97
CA SER A 33 -10.31 -12.26 -6.32
C SER A 33 -10.14 -13.37 -7.37
N GLY A 34 -10.22 -14.65 -6.99
CA GLY A 34 -9.99 -15.78 -7.89
C GLY A 34 -8.51 -16.02 -8.22
N LEU A 35 -7.59 -15.29 -7.57
CA LEU A 35 -6.15 -15.44 -7.75
C LEU A 35 -5.65 -16.63 -6.91
N LEU A 36 -5.97 -17.84 -7.37
CA LEU A 36 -5.50 -19.09 -6.77
C LEU A 36 -4.27 -19.56 -7.55
N ILE A 37 -3.15 -19.84 -6.86
CA ILE A 37 -1.99 -20.47 -7.50
C ILE A 37 -2.44 -21.84 -8.05
N PRO A 38 -2.35 -22.09 -9.37
CA PRO A 38 -2.71 -23.39 -9.94
C PRO A 38 -1.77 -24.45 -9.36
N GLY A 39 -2.32 -25.46 -8.67
CA GLY A 39 -1.57 -26.65 -8.24
C GLY A 39 -1.43 -26.90 -6.73
N HIS A 40 -1.89 -26.00 -5.85
CA HIS A 40 -2.06 -26.31 -4.42
C HIS A 40 -3.54 -26.26 -4.07
N ARG A 41 -4.09 -27.34 -3.49
CA ARG A 41 -5.47 -27.38 -2.98
C ARG A 41 -5.66 -26.16 -2.08
N SER A 42 -6.57 -25.27 -2.47
CA SER A 42 -6.90 -23.96 -1.91
C SER A 42 -6.64 -23.83 -0.41
N ASN A 43 -5.39 -23.58 0.00
CA ASN A 43 -5.05 -23.43 1.40
C ASN A 43 -4.57 -21.99 1.64
N PRO A 44 -5.47 -21.09 2.09
CA PRO A 44 -5.17 -19.70 2.41
C PRO A 44 -3.94 -19.54 3.30
N LYS A 45 -3.70 -20.52 4.19
CA LYS A 45 -2.56 -20.52 5.13
C LYS A 45 -1.21 -20.60 4.42
N ALA A 46 -1.11 -21.30 3.29
CA ALA A 46 0.13 -21.35 2.53
C ALA A 46 0.44 -19.98 1.88
N PHE A 47 -0.60 -19.28 1.45
CA PHE A 47 -0.49 -17.94 0.85
C PHE A 47 -0.09 -16.90 1.89
N GLU A 48 -0.67 -16.97 3.09
CA GLU A 48 -0.34 -16.13 4.24
C GLU A 48 1.13 -16.24 4.67
N VAL A 49 1.70 -17.45 4.70
CA VAL A 49 3.11 -17.67 5.08
C VAL A 49 4.07 -17.05 4.06
N VAL A 50 3.77 -17.16 2.77
CA VAL A 50 4.59 -16.51 1.74
C VAL A 50 4.47 -15.00 1.84
N LEU A 51 3.26 -14.48 2.01
CA LEU A 51 2.99 -13.05 2.01
C LEU A 51 3.54 -12.36 3.27
N SER A 52 3.51 -13.03 4.43
CA SER A 52 4.10 -12.53 5.67
C SER A 52 5.60 -12.33 5.58
N LYS A 53 6.30 -13.19 4.82
CA LYS A 53 7.73 -13.04 4.56
C LYS A 53 8.07 -11.80 3.71
N TYR A 54 7.12 -11.26 2.94
CA TYR A 54 7.36 -10.07 2.13
C TYR A 54 6.77 -8.80 2.75
N ILE A 55 5.56 -8.84 3.32
CA ILE A 55 4.88 -7.67 3.86
C ILE A 55 5.68 -7.01 4.99
N TYR A 56 6.08 -7.76 6.01
CA TYR A 56 6.75 -7.17 7.17
C TYR A 56 8.15 -6.60 6.83
N PRO A 57 9.02 -7.30 6.08
CA PRO A 57 10.29 -6.71 5.65
C PRO A 57 10.11 -5.52 4.71
N LEU A 58 9.12 -5.57 3.81
CA LEU A 58 8.83 -4.46 2.90
C LEU A 58 8.36 -3.21 3.66
N ALA A 59 7.53 -3.38 4.70
CA ALA A 59 7.06 -2.29 5.54
C ALA A 59 8.20 -1.64 6.33
N ILE A 60 9.11 -2.44 6.89
CA ILE A 60 10.29 -1.91 7.60
C ILE A 60 11.20 -1.16 6.60
N LEU A 61 11.44 -1.74 5.42
CA LEU A 61 12.28 -1.13 4.40
C LEU A 61 11.67 0.20 3.89
N SER A 62 10.37 0.24 3.60
CA SER A 62 9.70 1.43 3.13
C SER A 62 9.70 2.54 4.19
N SER A 63 9.47 2.22 5.46
CA SER A 63 9.58 3.18 6.56
C SER A 63 10.97 3.81 6.68
N ILE A 64 12.03 3.01 6.54
CA ILE A 64 13.41 3.50 6.58
C ILE A 64 13.69 4.43 5.39
N ILE A 65 13.25 4.04 4.19
CA ILE A 65 13.42 4.83 2.97
C ILE A 65 12.69 6.18 3.11
N VAL A 66 11.44 6.19 3.57
CA VAL A 66 10.66 7.41 3.77
C VAL A 66 11.29 8.32 4.82
N ALA A 67 11.78 7.75 5.93
CA ALA A 67 12.50 8.51 6.95
C ALA A 67 13.78 9.16 6.38
N LEU A 68 14.50 8.45 5.50
CA LEU A 68 15.70 8.97 4.85
C LEU A 68 15.38 10.08 3.84
N ILE A 69 14.33 9.93 3.04
CA ILE A 69 13.85 10.96 2.11
C ILE A 69 13.46 12.23 2.89
N THR A 70 12.79 12.07 4.03
CA THR A 70 12.37 13.19 4.87
C THR A 70 13.58 13.93 5.44
N LEU A 71 14.57 13.19 5.95
CA LEU A 71 15.82 13.77 6.45
C LEU A 71 16.57 14.55 5.36
N VAL A 72 16.60 14.02 4.13
CA VAL A 72 17.23 14.69 3.00
C VAL A 72 16.47 15.95 2.61
N ALA A 73 15.13 15.89 2.54
CA ALA A 73 14.29 17.04 2.22
C ALA A 73 14.44 18.18 3.24
N ASP A 74 14.58 17.85 4.53
CA ASP A 74 14.81 18.85 5.58
C ASP A 74 16.19 19.56 5.40
N ILE A 75 17.22 18.85 4.91
CA ILE A 75 18.53 19.44 4.59
C ILE A 75 18.44 20.41 3.40
N PHE A 76 17.61 20.10 2.40
CA PHE A 76 17.38 20.96 1.25
C PHE A 76 16.50 22.19 1.55
N GLY A 77 16.05 22.37 2.80
CA GLY A 77 15.32 23.56 3.23
C GLY A 77 13.96 23.73 2.55
N VAL A 78 13.30 22.62 2.22
CA VAL A 78 11.97 22.65 1.62
C VAL A 78 10.99 23.35 2.57
N TYR A 79 10.34 24.41 2.09
CA TYR A 79 9.45 25.30 2.88
C TYR A 79 8.24 24.57 3.50
N SER A 80 7.89 23.42 2.94
CA SER A 80 6.99 22.42 3.50
C SER A 80 7.87 21.27 3.99
N SER A 81 7.80 20.91 5.27
CA SER A 81 8.50 19.73 5.83
C SER A 81 8.44 18.56 4.85
N GLY A 82 9.53 17.77 4.71
CA GLY A 82 9.60 16.70 3.72
C GLY A 82 8.38 15.76 3.70
N MET A 83 7.72 15.60 4.84
CA MET A 83 6.46 14.83 4.95
C MET A 83 5.28 15.48 4.21
N GLY A 84 5.15 16.80 4.23
CA GLY A 84 4.05 17.51 3.58
C GLY A 84 4.04 17.34 2.06
N ILE A 85 5.22 17.31 1.43
CA ILE A 85 5.34 17.03 -0.01
C ILE A 85 4.97 15.59 -0.33
N LEU A 86 5.44 14.63 0.47
CA LEU A 86 5.10 13.21 0.27
C LEU A 86 3.59 12.98 0.37
N LEU A 87 2.93 13.61 1.34
CA LEU A 87 1.47 13.57 1.47
C LEU A 87 0.77 14.23 0.29
N ALA A 88 1.23 15.40 -0.16
CA ALA A 88 0.63 16.08 -1.31
C ALA A 88 0.70 15.23 -2.58
N VAL A 89 1.86 14.62 -2.87
CA VAL A 89 2.01 13.71 -4.01
C VAL A 89 1.12 12.47 -3.85
N GLY A 90 1.02 11.91 -2.64
CA GLY A 90 0.15 10.77 -2.35
C GLY A 90 -1.33 11.07 -2.60
N ILE A 91 -1.82 12.21 -2.09
CA ILE A 91 -3.20 12.67 -2.31
C ILE A 91 -3.46 12.88 -3.80
N LEU A 92 -2.53 13.52 -4.52
CA LEU A 92 -2.66 13.73 -5.96
C LEU A 92 -2.73 12.42 -6.75
N GLN A 93 -1.91 11.42 -6.39
CA GLN A 93 -1.97 10.10 -7.02
C GLN A 93 -3.29 9.39 -6.74
N GLN A 94 -3.80 9.47 -5.50
CA GLN A 94 -5.09 8.89 -5.15
C GLN A 94 -6.24 9.53 -5.93
N PHE A 95 -6.24 10.87 -6.03
CA PHE A 95 -7.21 11.59 -6.86
C PHE A 95 -7.10 11.21 -8.34
N TYR A 96 -5.88 11.13 -8.87
CA TYR A 96 -5.65 10.71 -10.25
C TYR A 96 -6.20 9.31 -10.53
N ALA A 97 -5.97 8.36 -9.61
CA ALA A 97 -6.50 7.00 -9.72
C ALA A 97 -8.03 6.98 -9.70
N GLN A 98 -8.67 7.76 -8.81
CA GLN A 98 -10.13 7.84 -8.73
C GLN A 98 -10.73 8.41 -10.03
N ILE A 99 -10.17 9.50 -10.55
CA ILE A 99 -10.61 10.11 -11.81
C ILE A 99 -10.43 9.11 -12.96
N THR A 100 -9.28 8.44 -13.03
CA THR A 100 -9.01 7.45 -14.08
C THR A 100 -10.00 6.28 -14.03
N TYR A 101 -10.36 5.83 -12.82
CA TYR A 101 -11.35 4.78 -12.62
C TYR A 101 -12.75 5.21 -13.09
N GLU A 102 -13.20 6.42 -12.73
CA GLU A 102 -14.47 6.97 -13.21
C GLU A 102 -14.49 7.07 -14.74
N ARG A 103 -13.41 7.56 -15.36
CA ARG A 103 -13.30 7.65 -16.83
C ARG A 103 -13.27 6.29 -17.50
N ALA A 104 -12.63 5.29 -16.90
CA ALA A 104 -12.63 3.93 -17.42
C ALA A 104 -14.04 3.32 -17.42
N LEU A 105 -14.83 3.60 -16.38
CA LEU A 105 -16.22 3.17 -16.28
C LEU A 105 -17.14 3.89 -17.28
N GLU A 106 -16.89 5.17 -17.57
CA GLU A 106 -17.62 5.93 -18.57
C GLU A 106 -17.26 5.52 -20.01
N ALA A 107 -15.98 5.24 -20.28
CA ALA A 107 -15.50 4.84 -21.60
C ALA A 107 -15.98 3.44 -22.02
N TYR A 108 -16.21 2.54 -21.05
CA TYR A 108 -16.70 1.19 -21.30
C TYR A 108 -18.07 0.97 -20.62
N PRO A 109 -19.18 1.36 -21.26
CA PRO A 109 -20.54 1.16 -20.72
C PRO A 109 -20.90 -0.31 -20.46
N LEU A 110 -20.16 -1.25 -21.05
CA LEU A 110 -20.26 -2.69 -20.80
C LEU A 110 -19.67 -3.12 -19.44
N LEU A 111 -18.61 -2.48 -18.95
CA LEU A 111 -18.03 -2.71 -17.62
C LEU A 111 -19.00 -2.26 -16.51
N LYS A 112 -19.74 -1.17 -16.75
CA LYS A 112 -20.80 -0.67 -15.85
C LYS A 112 -21.94 -1.68 -15.64
N ARG A 113 -22.26 -2.52 -16.64
CA ARG A 113 -23.29 -3.57 -16.54
C ARG A 113 -22.78 -4.84 -15.84
N LEU A 114 -21.48 -5.12 -15.87
CA LEU A 114 -20.88 -6.30 -15.24
C LEU A 114 -20.49 -6.07 -13.76
N LEU A 115 -20.21 -4.83 -13.37
CA LEU A 115 -19.93 -4.44 -11.98
C LEU A 115 -21.17 -3.88 -11.25
N GLY A 116 -22.29 -3.70 -11.96
CA GLY A 116 -23.52 -3.06 -11.49
C GLY A 116 -24.71 -4.01 -11.28
N GLU A 117 -24.50 -5.32 -11.38
CA GLU A 117 -25.40 -6.41 -10.93
C GLU A 117 -24.58 -7.46 -10.17
#